data_AF-A0A220YHS8-F1
#
_entry.id   AF-A0A220YHS8-F1
#
_cell.length_a   1.000
_cell.length_b   1.000
_cell.length_c   1.000
_cell.angle_alpha   90.00
_cell.angle_beta   90.00
_cell.angle_gamma   90.00
#
_symmetry.space_group_name_H-M   'P 1'
#
loop_
_entity.id
_entity.type
_entity.pdbx_description
1 polymer ?
#
loop_
_entity_poly.entity_id
_entity_poly.type
_entity_poly.pdbx_seq_one_letter_code
_entity_poly.pdbx_strand_id
1 'polypeptide(L)'
;MQTALFTLGLVLFLLGLLTGLAVPALKNARMGLSSHLEALLNGMFLVLLGLLWPHIHLAHAWGIAAVALIVYAAYANWLTTLFAAVWGAGRRFAPIAAGDFEASAAKESFVSFGLVSLSLAVVVGVGIVIVGVLV
;
A
#
# COMPACT_ATOMS: atom_id res chain seq x y z
N MET A 1 -10.86 -13.30 -9.84
CA MET A 1 -10.21 -12.39 -8.86
C MET A 1 -9.05 -13.04 -8.14
N GLN A 2 -9.19 -14.28 -7.66
CA GLN A 2 -8.14 -15.00 -6.90
C GLN A 2 -6.75 -15.00 -7.57
N THR A 3 -6.63 -15.44 -8.82
CA THR A 3 -5.33 -15.45 -9.52
C THR A 3 -4.70 -14.05 -9.61
N ALA A 4 -5.52 -13.02 -9.84
CA ALA A 4 -5.01 -11.65 -9.91
C ALA A 4 -4.48 -11.18 -8.54
N LEU A 5 -5.22 -11.47 -7.45
CA LEU A 5 -4.80 -11.15 -6.09
C LEU A 5 -3.50 -11.87 -5.69
N PHE A 6 -3.35 -13.15 -6.07
CA PHE A 6 -2.10 -13.89 -5.86
C PHE A 6 -0.94 -13.28 -6.63
N THR A 7 -1.11 -13.06 -7.94
CA THR A 7 -0.03 -12.51 -8.78
C THR A 7 0.39 -11.12 -8.29
N LEU A 8 -0.56 -10.23 -8.06
CA LEU A 8 -0.28 -8.87 -7.60
C LEU A 8 0.32 -8.87 -6.17
N GLY A 9 -0.18 -9.73 -5.29
CA GLY A 9 0.39 -9.89 -3.95
C GLY A 9 1.84 -10.37 -3.97
N LEU A 10 2.16 -11.39 -4.78
CA LEU A 10 3.52 -11.91 -4.92
C LEU A 10 4.46 -10.91 -5.59
N VAL A 11 3.99 -10.17 -6.60
CA VAL A 11 4.76 -9.09 -7.23
C VAL A 11 5.08 -8.00 -6.22
N LEU A 12 4.09 -7.55 -5.44
CA LEU A 12 4.32 -6.52 -4.42
C LEU A 12 5.24 -7.01 -3.30
N PHE A 13 5.11 -8.28 -2.90
CA PHE A 13 6.04 -8.91 -1.95
C PHE A 13 7.48 -8.90 -2.46
N LEU A 14 7.70 -9.28 -3.72
CA LEU A 14 9.01 -9.21 -4.36
C LEU A 14 9.57 -7.78 -4.40
N LEU A 15 8.73 -6.80 -4.75
CA LEU A 15 9.11 -5.39 -4.72
C LEU A 15 9.49 -4.94 -3.30
N GLY A 16 8.82 -5.46 -2.27
CA GLY A 16 9.18 -5.25 -0.87
C GLY A 16 10.58 -5.78 -0.55
N LEU A 17 10.91 -7.01 -0.96
CA LEU A 17 12.25 -7.58 -0.77
C LEU A 17 13.33 -6.72 -1.44
N LEU A 18 13.11 -6.30 -2.69
CA LEU A 18 14.04 -5.44 -3.42
C LEU A 18 14.17 -4.06 -2.77
N THR A 19 13.07 -3.49 -2.24
CA THR A 19 13.08 -2.23 -1.50
C THR A 19 13.93 -2.37 -0.23
N GLY A 20 13.85 -3.51 0.47
CA GLY A 20 14.66 -3.82 1.66
C GLY A 20 16.16 -3.75 1.39
N LEU A 21 16.62 -4.26 0.24
CA LEU A 21 18.01 -4.17 -0.20
C LEU A 21 18.45 -2.73 -0.48
N ALA A 22 17.54 -1.89 -0.95
CA ALA A 22 17.82 -0.49 -1.28
C ALA A 22 17.83 0.44 -0.05
N VAL A 23 17.26 0.03 1.10
CA VAL A 23 17.08 0.88 2.30
C VAL A 23 18.35 1.66 2.71
N PRO A 24 19.56 1.05 2.78
CA PRO A 24 20.75 1.77 3.22
C PRO A 24 21.18 2.92 2.28
N ALA A 25 20.73 2.89 1.02
CA ALA A 25 21.05 3.91 0.01
C ALA A 25 20.01 5.04 -0.07
N LEU A 26 18.90 4.96 0.67
CA LEU A 26 17.83 5.95 0.62
C LEU A 26 18.12 7.14 1.53
N LYS A 27 17.73 8.34 1.08
CA LYS A 27 17.91 9.60 1.84
C LYS A 27 17.32 9.50 3.24
N ASN A 28 16.12 8.93 3.38
CA ASN A 28 15.51 8.60 4.66
C ASN A 28 15.34 7.08 4.79
N ALA A 29 16.33 6.41 5.39
CA ALA A 29 16.33 4.96 5.61
C ALA A 29 15.16 4.48 6.48
N ARG A 30 14.66 5.29 7.44
CA ARG A 30 13.51 4.91 8.29
C ARG A 30 12.21 4.85 7.48
N MET A 31 12.02 5.81 6.57
CA MET A 31 10.91 5.77 5.62
C MET A 31 11.10 4.67 4.58
N GLY A 32 12.34 4.37 4.19
CA GLY A 32 12.69 3.23 3.35
C GLY A 32 12.28 1.89 3.96
N LEU A 33 12.58 1.70 5.25
CA LEU A 33 12.12 0.54 6.02
C LEU A 33 10.59 0.48 6.07
N SER A 34 9.93 1.62 6.22
CA SER A 34 8.46 1.68 6.19
C SER A 34 7.93 1.20 4.84
N SER A 35 8.48 1.68 3.73
CA SER A 35 8.11 1.23 2.37
C SER A 35 8.33 -0.26 2.14
N HIS A 36 9.45 -0.80 2.62
CA HIS A 36 9.73 -2.23 2.61
C HIS A 36 8.65 -3.03 3.34
N LEU A 37 8.32 -2.65 4.58
CA LEU A 37 7.31 -3.34 5.38
C LEU A 37 5.91 -3.22 4.77
N GLU A 38 5.53 -2.03 4.29
CA GLU A 38 4.25 -1.81 3.62
C GLU A 38 4.10 -2.73 2.40
N ALA A 39 5.13 -2.87 1.57
CA ALA A 39 5.07 -3.78 0.43
C ALA A 39 4.91 -5.25 0.85
N LEU A 40 5.65 -5.71 1.87
CA LEU A 40 5.51 -7.09 2.36
C LEU A 40 4.14 -7.36 2.97
N LEU A 41 3.66 -6.47 3.85
CA LEU A 41 2.38 -6.62 4.53
C LEU A 41 1.20 -6.55 3.55
N ASN A 42 1.20 -5.57 2.65
CA ASN A 42 0.16 -5.46 1.63
C ASN A 42 0.24 -6.60 0.62
N GLY A 43 1.44 -7.06 0.24
CA GLY A 43 1.63 -8.22 -0.62
C GLY A 43 1.04 -9.50 0.00
N MET A 44 1.34 -9.76 1.28
CA MET A 44 0.74 -10.86 2.03
C MET A 44 -0.79 -10.69 2.15
N PHE A 45 -1.26 -9.48 2.45
CA PHE A 45 -2.69 -9.21 2.54
C PHE A 45 -3.45 -9.52 1.24
N LEU A 46 -2.89 -9.15 0.08
CA LEU A 46 -3.47 -9.50 -1.23
C LEU A 46 -3.52 -11.02 -1.44
N VAL A 47 -2.46 -11.75 -1.08
CA VAL A 47 -2.46 -13.22 -1.16
C VAL A 47 -3.53 -13.82 -0.24
N LEU A 48 -3.62 -13.35 1.01
CA LEU A 48 -4.64 -13.80 1.97
C LEU A 48 -6.05 -13.48 1.47
N LEU A 49 -6.27 -12.31 0.86
CA LEU A 49 -7.56 -11.96 0.26
C LEU A 49 -7.89 -12.87 -0.93
N GLY A 50 -6.89 -13.28 -1.71
CA GLY A 50 -7.05 -14.29 -2.74
C GLY A 50 -7.50 -15.64 -2.16
N LEU A 51 -6.94 -16.06 -1.03
CA LEU A 51 -7.35 -17.29 -0.32
C LEU A 51 -8.75 -17.17 0.28
N LEU A 52 -9.12 -15.99 0.79
CA LEU A 52 -10.44 -15.69 1.33
C LEU A 52 -11.51 -15.62 0.23
N TRP A 53 -11.14 -15.31 -1.02
CA TRP A 53 -12.08 -15.00 -2.11
C TRP A 53 -13.21 -16.01 -2.33
N PRO A 54 -13.03 -17.34 -2.21
CA PRO A 54 -14.12 -18.31 -2.32
C PRO A 54 -15.23 -18.16 -1.26
N HIS A 55 -14.95 -17.44 -0.17
CA HIS A 55 -15.87 -17.15 0.93
C HIS A 55 -16.47 -15.74 0.86
N ILE A 56 -16.23 -15.01 -0.24
CA ILE A 56 -16.75 -13.65 -0.43
C ILE A 56 -17.95 -13.70 -1.38
N HIS A 57 -19.13 -13.41 -0.85
CA HIS A 57 -20.39 -13.35 -1.56
C HIS A 57 -20.73 -11.90 -1.90
N LEU A 58 -20.30 -11.44 -3.07
CA LEU A 58 -20.59 -10.11 -3.59
C LEU A 58 -21.12 -10.18 -5.02
N ALA A 59 -21.99 -9.24 -5.38
CA ALA A 59 -22.27 -9.00 -6.79
C ALA A 59 -20.97 -8.63 -7.53
N HIS A 60 -20.86 -9.04 -8.79
CA HIS A 60 -19.62 -8.96 -9.56
C HIS A 60 -18.99 -7.55 -9.58
N ALA A 61 -19.81 -6.50 -9.69
CA ALA A 61 -19.37 -5.11 -9.68
C ALA A 61 -18.69 -4.70 -8.35
N TRP A 62 -19.26 -5.11 -7.22
CA TRP A 62 -18.68 -4.85 -5.89
C TRP A 62 -17.39 -5.64 -5.67
N GLY A 63 -17.31 -6.87 -6.21
CA GLY A 63 -16.07 -7.65 -6.22
C GLY A 63 -14.95 -6.94 -6.99
N ILE A 64 -15.24 -6.39 -8.18
CA ILE A 64 -14.28 -5.60 -8.95
C ILE A 64 -13.85 -4.35 -8.16
N ALA A 65 -14.81 -3.61 -7.61
CA ALA A 65 -14.53 -2.39 -6.85
C ALA A 65 -13.63 -2.66 -5.64
N ALA A 66 -13.91 -3.70 -4.85
CA ALA A 66 -13.09 -4.10 -3.71
C ALA A 66 -11.65 -4.41 -4.12
N VAL A 67 -11.47 -5.26 -5.15
CA VAL A 67 -10.13 -5.63 -5.65
C VAL A 67 -9.39 -4.40 -6.16
N ALA A 68 -10.04 -3.55 -6.96
CA ALA A 68 -9.42 -2.36 -7.53
C ALA A 68 -8.95 -1.39 -6.43
N LEU A 69 -9.80 -1.12 -5.43
CA LEU A 69 -9.47 -0.23 -4.31
C LEU A 69 -8.32 -0.77 -3.46
N ILE A 70 -8.36 -2.06 -3.11
CA ILE A 70 -7.34 -2.68 -2.25
C ILE A 70 -6.01 -2.78 -2.98
N VAL A 71 -6.01 -3.19 -4.26
CA VAL A 71 -4.79 -3.25 -5.07
C VAL A 71 -4.21 -1.85 -5.28
N TYR A 72 -5.05 -0.86 -5.60
CA TYR A 72 -4.59 0.52 -5.71
C TYR A 72 -3.93 0.98 -4.41
N ALA A 73 -4.59 0.78 -3.26
CA ALA A 73 -4.07 1.21 -1.98
C ALA A 73 -2.73 0.53 -1.65
N ALA A 74 -2.62 -0.79 -1.87
CA ALA A 74 -1.42 -1.57 -1.63
C ALA A 74 -0.20 -1.03 -2.41
N TYR A 75 -0.36 -0.81 -3.72
CA TYR A 75 0.73 -0.31 -4.56
C TYR A 75 1.00 1.16 -4.34
N ALA A 76 -0.03 1.98 -4.15
CA ALA A 76 0.12 3.38 -3.82
C ALA A 76 0.87 3.56 -2.49
N ASN A 77 0.66 2.68 -1.52
CA ASN A 77 1.30 2.75 -0.20
C ASN A 77 2.80 2.49 -0.30
N TRP A 78 3.19 1.37 -0.90
CA TRP A 78 4.59 1.08 -1.19
C TRP A 78 5.25 2.22 -1.98
N LEU A 79 4.65 2.66 -3.08
CA LEU A 79 5.27 3.64 -3.98
C LEU A 79 5.37 5.04 -3.32
N THR A 80 4.33 5.46 -2.62
CA THR A 80 4.31 6.77 -1.93
C THR A 80 5.34 6.83 -0.82
N THR A 81 5.43 5.78 0.00
CA THR A 81 6.44 5.69 1.05
C THR A 81 7.85 5.55 0.50
N LEU A 82 8.03 4.89 -0.66
CA LEU A 82 9.32 4.84 -1.36
C LEU A 82 9.74 6.23 -1.85
N PHE A 83 8.85 6.98 -2.49
CA PHE A 83 9.13 8.36 -2.88
C PHE A 83 9.41 9.26 -1.68
N ALA A 84 8.67 9.08 -0.57
CA ALA A 84 8.94 9.77 0.69
C ALA A 84 10.36 9.46 1.21
N ALA A 85 10.82 8.21 1.10
CA ALA A 85 12.16 7.81 1.48
C ALA A 85 13.25 8.39 0.57
N VAL A 86 13.02 8.39 -0.74
CA VAL A 86 13.95 8.96 -1.74
C VAL A 86 14.08 10.48 -1.58
N TRP A 87 12.96 11.19 -1.33
CA TRP A 87 12.95 12.65 -1.24
C TRP A 87 13.23 13.19 0.16
N GLY A 88 13.05 12.36 1.21
CA GLY A 88 12.98 12.82 2.59
C GLY A 88 11.72 13.68 2.81
N ALA A 89 10.57 13.19 2.35
CA ALA A 89 9.27 13.85 2.49
C ALA A 89 8.36 13.08 3.47
N GLY A 90 7.12 13.54 3.65
CA GLY A 90 6.09 12.84 4.43
C GLY A 90 5.91 13.38 5.85
N ARG A 91 6.44 14.58 6.14
CA ARG A 91 6.42 15.16 7.49
C ARG A 91 5.01 15.31 8.06
N ARG A 92 4.02 15.64 7.22
CA ARG A 92 2.64 15.92 7.65
C ARG A 92 1.92 14.70 8.20
N PHE A 93 2.03 13.55 7.53
CA PHE A 93 1.24 12.36 7.85
C PHE A 93 2.07 11.19 8.36
N ALA A 94 3.40 11.24 8.24
CA ALA A 94 4.33 10.26 8.79
C ALA A 94 5.47 10.94 9.58
N PRO A 95 5.18 11.82 10.55
CA PRO A 95 6.20 12.64 11.23
C PRO A 95 7.26 11.80 11.95
N ILE A 96 6.86 10.65 12.51
CA ILE A 96 7.77 9.72 13.21
C ILE A 96 8.81 9.15 12.23
N ALA A 97 8.39 8.76 11.03
CA ALA A 97 9.30 8.23 10.01
C ALA A 97 10.08 9.34 9.29
N ALA A 98 9.48 10.52 9.15
CA ALA A 98 10.10 11.68 8.52
C ALA A 98 11.19 12.34 9.40
N GLY A 99 11.03 12.36 10.73
CA GLY A 99 11.97 13.07 11.61
C GLY A 99 12.19 14.52 11.16
N ASP A 100 13.45 14.94 11.08
CA ASP A 100 13.81 16.30 10.67
C ASP A 100 13.83 16.50 9.14
N PHE A 101 13.61 15.45 8.34
CA PHE A 101 13.61 15.56 6.88
C PHE A 101 12.51 16.52 6.38
N GLU A 102 12.87 17.28 5.35
CA GLU A 102 11.98 18.18 4.64
C GLU A 102 12.27 18.11 3.14
N ALA A 103 11.20 18.12 2.34
CA ALA A 103 11.27 18.24 0.90
C ALA A 103 10.57 19.50 0.40
N SER A 104 10.69 19.79 -0.90
CA SER A 104 9.94 20.89 -1.49
C SER A 104 8.43 20.68 -1.34
N ALA A 105 7.67 21.78 -1.29
CA ALA A 105 6.21 21.75 -1.11
C ALA A 105 5.50 20.80 -2.11
N ALA A 106 5.96 20.76 -3.36
CA ALA A 106 5.43 19.86 -4.38
C ALA A 106 5.63 18.37 -4.02
N LYS A 107 6.81 17.99 -3.51
CA LYS A 107 7.12 16.61 -3.10
C LYS A 107 6.35 16.20 -1.86
N GLU A 108 6.24 17.10 -0.88
CA GLU A 108 5.43 16.89 0.31
C GLU A 108 3.94 16.73 -0.03
N SER A 109 3.43 17.56 -0.94
CA SER A 109 2.05 17.49 -1.39
C SER A 109 1.76 16.20 -2.15
N PHE A 110 2.69 15.73 -2.99
CA PHE A 110 2.56 14.45 -3.70
C PHE A 110 2.46 13.29 -2.70
N VAL A 111 3.39 13.22 -1.74
CA VAL A 111 3.38 12.17 -0.72
C VAL A 111 2.12 12.25 0.14
N SER A 112 1.74 13.45 0.56
CA SER A 112 0.54 13.69 1.36
C SER A 112 -0.73 13.24 0.64
N PHE A 113 -0.86 13.60 -0.64
CA PHE A 113 -1.99 13.17 -1.46
C PHE A 113 -2.04 11.64 -1.58
N GLY A 114 -0.91 11.00 -1.89
CA GLY A 114 -0.82 9.54 -1.98
C GLY A 114 -1.25 8.86 -0.69
N LEU A 115 -0.73 9.30 0.47
CA LEU A 115 -1.07 8.73 1.77
C LEU A 115 -2.55 8.89 2.12
N VAL A 116 -3.17 10.03 1.78
CA VAL A 116 -4.61 10.24 2.02
C VAL A 116 -5.44 9.38 1.06
N SER A 117 -5.13 9.39 -0.24
CA SER A 117 -5.92 8.69 -1.25
C SER A 117 -5.89 7.17 -1.03
N LEU A 118 -4.73 6.60 -0.71
CA LEU A 118 -4.62 5.18 -0.42
C LEU A 118 -5.35 4.79 0.87
N SER A 119 -5.35 5.66 1.89
CA SER A 119 -6.00 5.39 3.17
C SER A 119 -7.52 5.31 3.01
N LEU A 120 -8.09 6.22 2.23
CA LEU A 120 -9.51 6.18 1.89
C LEU A 120 -9.86 4.94 1.07
N ALA A 121 -9.03 4.60 0.08
CA ALA A 121 -9.26 3.45 -0.78
C ALA A 121 -9.24 2.12 0.00
N VAL A 122 -8.24 1.90 0.88
CA VAL A 122 -8.16 0.65 1.64
C VAL A 122 -9.31 0.51 2.63
N VAL A 123 -9.71 1.59 3.31
CA VAL A 123 -10.83 1.56 4.28
C VAL A 123 -12.13 1.18 3.58
N VAL A 124 -12.43 1.79 2.44
CA VAL A 124 -13.63 1.45 1.65
C VAL A 124 -13.55 0.04 1.09
N GLY A 125 -12.40 -0.34 0.50
CA GLY A 125 -12.21 -1.65 -0.10
C GLY A 125 -12.36 -2.79 0.90
N VAL A 126 -11.74 -2.67 2.08
CA VAL A 126 -11.88 -3.64 3.17
C VAL A 126 -13.31 -3.68 3.69
N GLY A 127 -13.99 -2.53 3.80
CA GLY A 127 -15.40 -2.48 4.17
C GLY A 127 -16.29 -3.30 3.23
N ILE A 128 -16.06 -3.21 1.91
CA ILE A 128 -16.79 -4.02 0.92
C ILE A 128 -16.50 -5.52 1.12
N VAL A 129 -15.24 -5.89 1.36
CA VAL A 129 -14.86 -7.29 1.64
C VAL A 129 -15.55 -7.80 2.90
N ILE A 130 -15.60 -7.02 3.98
CA ILE A 130 -16.27 -7.41 5.23
C ILE A 130 -17.75 -7.68 4.96
N VAL A 131 -18.44 -6.79 4.25
CA VAL A 131 -19.85 -7.01 3.86
C VAL A 131 -19.96 -8.33 3.11
N GLY A 132 -19.09 -8.56 2.11
CA GLY A 132 -19.09 -9.78 1.31
C GLY A 132 -18.82 -11.08 2.08
N VAL A 133 -18.17 -11.02 3.24
CA VAL A 133 -17.99 -12.21 4.10
C VAL A 133 -19.20 -12.45 4.99
N LEU A 134 -19.96 -11.40 5.34
CA LEU A 134 -21.08 -11.45 6.26
C LEU A 134 -22.41 -11.85 5.60
N VAL A 135 -22.55 -11.59 4.29
CA VAL A 135 -23.74 -11.97 3.49
C VAL A 135 -23.56 -13.31 2.80
#